data_AF-A0A3M1HH36-F1
#
_entry.id   AF-A0A3M1HH36-F1
#
_cell.length_a   1.000
_cell.length_b   1.000
_cell.length_c   1.000
_cell.angle_alpha   90.00
_cell.angle_beta   90.00
_cell.angle_gamma   90.00
#
_symmetry.space_group_name_H-M   'P 1'
#
loop_
_entity.id
_entity.type
_entity.pdbx_description
1 polymer ?
#
loop_
_entity_poly.entity_id
_entity_poly.type
_entity_poly.pdbx_seq_one_letter_code
_entity_poly.pdbx_strand_id
1 'polypeptide(L)'
;MYTLGLDIGSTYSKAVLLNENKEISAKAMKPTGYQLKEVAEELRKEVLEKAGISEKDIEYTITTGYGRHQIPFRDLQVTDLTASARGAIHLYPQTKTILDIGGQTMKASRVNETCQVITFRLNDKCAAGTGAFLEKTARYMGYGTQEIESLLELSKSPVSISGVCAVFAESEVISHLSQGVPPEDIMLGSILSLTKRSVQLMKRIKGTPEYTLIGGILRWKRMALAIQEELKQEVNIPDPELVQFVPALGCAILGWIRLEKLGKKSA
;
A
#
# COMPACT_ATOMS: atom_id res chain seq x y z
N MET A 1 -10.27 14.32 21.05
CA MET A 1 -8.82 14.02 21.18
C MET A 1 -8.43 13.17 19.99
N TYR A 2 -7.36 13.50 19.28
CA TYR A 2 -7.05 12.83 18.02
C TYR A 2 -5.61 12.36 17.91
N THR A 3 -5.41 11.31 17.12
CA THR A 3 -4.08 10.90 16.67
C THR A 3 -3.99 10.96 15.15
N LEU A 4 -2.85 11.40 14.65
CA LEU A 4 -2.57 11.55 13.23
C LEU A 4 -1.53 10.52 12.79
N GLY A 5 -1.88 9.73 11.78
CA GLY A 5 -0.97 8.83 11.09
C GLY A 5 -0.66 9.34 9.70
N LEU A 6 0.62 9.47 9.37
CA LEU A 6 1.09 9.87 8.04
C LEU A 6 1.93 8.77 7.40
N ASP A 7 1.57 8.34 6.19
CA ASP A 7 2.42 7.53 5.31
C ASP A 7 2.94 8.41 4.17
N ILE A 8 4.21 8.80 4.23
CA ILE A 8 4.87 9.58 3.17
C ILE A 8 5.55 8.61 2.20
N GLY A 9 4.74 8.03 1.31
CA GLY A 9 5.18 7.04 0.32
C GLY A 9 6.05 7.65 -0.79
N SER A 10 6.44 6.84 -1.77
CA SER A 10 7.21 7.30 -2.94
C SER A 10 6.35 7.88 -4.06
N THR A 11 5.07 7.50 -4.09
CA THR A 11 4.13 7.83 -5.17
C THR A 11 2.94 8.63 -4.62
N TYR A 12 2.38 8.15 -3.51
CA TYR A 12 1.28 8.79 -2.81
C TYR A 12 1.58 8.89 -1.32
N SER A 13 1.26 10.04 -0.76
CA SER A 13 1.26 10.34 0.66
C SER A 13 -0.16 10.26 1.20
N LYS A 14 -0.34 9.72 2.41
CA LYS A 14 -1.67 9.52 3.01
C LYS A 14 -1.68 9.96 4.45
N ALA A 15 -2.82 10.49 4.88
CA ALA A 15 -3.14 10.83 6.25
C ALA A 15 -4.37 10.07 6.72
N VAL A 16 -4.34 9.59 7.96
CA VAL A 16 -5.49 9.04 8.68
C VAL A 16 -5.55 9.70 10.05
N LEU A 17 -6.74 10.18 10.40
CA LEU A 17 -7.03 10.80 11.69
C LEU A 17 -7.99 9.89 12.46
N LEU A 18 -7.64 9.55 13.71
CA LEU A 18 -8.48 8.76 14.60
C LEU A 18 -8.98 9.58 15.79
N ASN A 19 -10.27 9.51 16.11
CA ASN A 19 -10.88 10.11 17.31
C ASN A 19 -10.58 9.29 18.58
N GLU A 20 -11.10 9.73 19.73
CA GLU A 20 -10.99 9.04 21.03
C GLU A 20 -11.58 7.63 21.06
N ASN A 21 -12.54 7.32 20.19
CA ASN A 21 -13.10 5.99 20.04
C ASN A 21 -12.25 5.09 19.11
N LYS A 22 -11.12 5.60 18.62
CA LYS A 22 -10.22 4.94 17.65
C LYS A 22 -10.88 4.69 16.30
N GLU A 23 -11.88 5.48 15.95
CA GLU A 23 -12.58 5.44 14.67
C GLU A 23 -11.97 6.46 13.70
N ILE A 24 -12.00 6.15 12.42
CA ILE A 24 -11.48 7.04 11.37
C ILE A 24 -12.43 8.23 11.22
N SER A 25 -11.98 9.42 11.65
CA SER A 25 -12.74 10.66 11.49
C SER A 25 -12.48 11.32 10.14
N ALA A 26 -11.26 11.19 9.63
CA ALA A 26 -10.90 11.69 8.32
C ALA A 26 -9.72 10.93 7.71
N LYS A 27 -9.69 10.87 6.38
CA LYS A 27 -8.55 10.40 5.59
C LYS A 27 -8.34 11.27 4.36
N ALA A 28 -7.10 11.41 3.94
CA ALA A 28 -6.72 12.17 2.74
C ALA A 28 -5.51 11.51 2.07
N MET A 29 -5.46 11.58 0.75
CA MET A 29 -4.34 11.06 -0.05
C MET A 29 -4.00 12.06 -1.15
N LYS A 30 -2.70 12.29 -1.36
CA LYS A 30 -2.16 13.17 -2.40
C LYS A 30 -0.96 12.51 -3.09
N PRO A 31 -0.71 12.81 -4.38
CA PRO A 31 0.58 12.49 -5.00
C PRO A 31 1.72 13.07 -4.17
N THR A 32 2.77 12.29 -3.90
CA THR A 32 3.82 12.71 -2.96
C THR A 32 4.64 13.90 -3.48
N GLY A 33 4.95 13.93 -4.78
CA GLY A 33 5.82 14.96 -5.35
C GLY A 33 7.24 14.97 -4.75
N TYR A 34 7.95 16.09 -4.91
CA TYR A 34 9.31 16.28 -4.37
C TYR A 34 9.32 17.10 -3.07
N GLN A 35 8.26 17.85 -2.80
CA GLN A 35 8.06 18.73 -1.66
C GLN A 35 7.37 17.97 -0.52
N LEU A 36 8.15 17.11 0.17
CA LEU A 36 7.60 16.15 1.13
C LEU A 36 6.98 16.79 2.38
N LYS A 37 7.46 17.97 2.78
CA LYS A 37 6.92 18.69 3.94
C LYS A 37 5.60 19.34 3.58
N GLU A 38 5.55 19.96 2.41
CA GLU A 38 4.39 20.68 1.89
C GLU A 38 3.23 19.72 1.68
N VAL A 39 3.44 18.55 1.05
CA VAL A 39 2.37 17.55 0.89
C VAL A 39 1.88 17.01 2.23
N ALA A 40 2.76 16.88 3.23
CA ALA A 40 2.36 16.42 4.56
C ALA A 40 1.51 17.48 5.30
N GLU A 41 1.85 18.76 5.15
CA GLU A 41 1.08 19.88 5.69
C GLU A 41 -0.29 19.99 5.00
N GLU A 42 -0.33 19.88 3.67
CA GLU A 42 -1.59 19.88 2.92
C GLU A 42 -2.50 18.72 3.33
N LEU A 43 -1.93 17.53 3.52
CA LEU A 43 -2.67 16.37 4.01
C LEU A 43 -3.18 16.58 5.44
N ARG A 44 -2.35 17.12 6.34
CA ARG A 44 -2.73 17.46 7.72
C ARG A 44 -3.88 18.46 7.72
N LYS A 45 -3.76 19.55 6.97
CA LYS A 45 -4.81 20.55 6.81
C LYS A 45 -6.12 19.94 6.29
N GLU A 46 -6.05 19.13 5.24
CA GLU A 46 -7.23 18.51 4.63
C GLU A 46 -7.97 17.58 5.60
N VAL A 47 -7.26 16.75 6.38
CA VAL A 47 -7.93 15.87 7.36
C VAL A 47 -8.50 16.64 8.55
N LEU A 48 -7.86 17.72 8.98
CA LEU A 48 -8.36 18.61 10.04
C LEU A 48 -9.64 19.31 9.60
N GLU A 49 -9.65 19.86 8.38
CA GLU A 49 -10.83 20.52 7.79
C GLU A 49 -12.01 19.56 7.65
N LYS A 50 -11.77 18.33 7.14
CA LYS A 50 -12.82 17.30 7.03
C LYS A 50 -13.39 16.88 8.38
N ALA A 51 -12.57 16.85 9.43
CA ALA A 51 -12.98 16.49 10.78
C ALA A 51 -13.54 17.67 11.59
N GLY A 52 -13.43 18.91 11.10
CA GLY A 52 -13.91 20.10 11.80
C GLY A 52 -13.12 20.43 13.08
N ILE A 53 -11.83 20.11 13.12
CA ILE A 53 -10.96 20.30 14.29
C ILE A 53 -9.71 21.12 13.96
N SER A 54 -8.94 21.48 14.98
CA SER A 54 -7.70 22.26 14.86
C SER A 54 -6.46 21.41 15.13
N GLU A 55 -5.27 21.94 14.81
CA GLU A 55 -4.01 21.27 15.11
C GLU A 55 -3.82 20.96 16.61
N LYS A 56 -4.43 21.77 17.49
CA LYS A 56 -4.34 21.60 18.95
C LYS A 56 -5.09 20.36 19.45
N ASP A 57 -5.99 19.82 18.64
CA ASP A 57 -6.76 18.63 18.98
C ASP A 57 -6.00 17.33 18.66
N ILE A 58 -4.87 17.42 17.95
CA ILE A 58 -3.96 16.30 17.68
C ILE A 58 -2.98 16.15 18.86
N GLU A 59 -3.11 15.05 19.60
CA GLU A 59 -2.24 14.74 20.74
C GLU A 59 -1.00 13.93 20.37
N TYR A 60 -1.04 13.21 19.24
CA TYR A 60 0.10 12.40 18.80
C TYR A 60 0.11 12.19 17.30
N THR A 61 1.25 12.47 16.67
CA THR A 61 1.50 12.30 15.24
C THR A 61 2.61 11.28 15.02
N ILE A 62 2.28 10.22 14.27
CA ILE A 62 3.27 9.22 13.85
C ILE A 62 3.43 9.22 12.33
N THR A 63 4.68 9.24 11.88
CA THR A 63 5.02 9.18 10.45
C THR A 63 5.67 7.86 10.04
N THR A 64 5.38 7.44 8.82
CA THR A 64 6.00 6.30 8.15
C THR A 64 6.22 6.57 6.65
N GLY A 65 6.66 5.55 5.91
CA GLY A 65 7.00 5.67 4.50
C GLY A 65 8.42 6.19 4.26
N TYR A 66 8.74 6.47 3.00
CA TYR A 66 10.05 6.93 2.53
C TYR A 66 10.42 8.29 3.14
N GLY A 67 9.47 9.23 3.15
CA GLY A 67 9.68 10.60 3.63
C GLY A 67 9.55 10.80 5.14
N ARG A 68 9.32 9.74 5.93
CA ARG A 68 8.96 9.83 7.36
C ARG A 68 9.85 10.75 8.22
N HIS A 69 11.14 10.81 7.90
CA HIS A 69 12.13 11.57 8.67
C HIS A 69 12.10 13.08 8.37
N GLN A 70 11.48 13.48 7.26
CA GLN A 70 11.50 14.87 6.78
C GLN A 70 10.37 15.72 7.37
N ILE A 71 9.41 15.10 8.07
CA ILE A 71 8.22 15.79 8.57
C ILE A 71 8.49 16.34 9.98
N PRO A 72 8.52 17.67 10.18
CA PRO A 72 8.97 18.26 11.45
C PRO A 72 7.93 18.15 12.57
N PHE A 73 6.63 18.19 12.26
CA PHE A 73 5.53 18.18 13.22
C PHE A 73 5.13 16.76 13.69
N ARG A 74 6.10 15.83 13.79
CA ARG A 74 5.86 14.45 14.24
C ARG A 74 6.36 14.25 15.66
N ASP A 75 5.69 13.39 16.42
CA ASP A 75 6.17 12.94 17.72
C ASP A 75 7.08 11.70 17.59
N LEU A 76 6.76 10.82 16.63
CA LEU A 76 7.52 9.61 16.39
C LEU A 76 7.52 9.23 14.91
N GLN A 77 8.64 8.67 14.44
CA GLN A 77 8.70 7.97 13.16
C GLN A 77 8.87 6.47 13.36
N VAL A 78 8.20 5.68 12.52
CA VAL A 78 8.33 4.21 12.51
C VAL A 78 8.56 3.68 11.10
N THR A 79 9.11 2.48 11.00
CA THR A 79 9.27 1.84 9.70
C THR A 79 7.91 1.51 9.10
N ASP A 80 7.85 1.51 7.77
CA ASP A 80 6.65 1.15 7.01
C ASP A 80 6.20 -0.29 7.30
N LEU A 81 7.13 -1.19 7.60
CA LEU A 81 6.85 -2.55 8.03
C LEU A 81 6.11 -2.59 9.38
N THR A 82 6.54 -1.76 10.34
CA THR A 82 5.88 -1.65 11.65
C THR A 82 4.48 -1.05 11.52
N ALA A 83 4.34 0.01 10.73
CA ALA A 83 3.07 0.68 10.50
C ALA A 83 2.08 -0.27 9.79
N SER A 84 2.51 -0.91 8.71
CA SER A 84 1.73 -1.91 7.98
C SER A 84 1.30 -3.06 8.87
N ALA A 85 2.19 -3.58 9.73
CA ALA A 85 1.86 -4.64 10.68
C ALA A 85 0.77 -4.23 11.66
N ARG A 86 0.84 -3.01 12.21
CA ARG A 86 -0.17 -2.48 13.13
C ARG A 86 -1.51 -2.28 12.44
N GLY A 87 -1.52 -1.69 11.25
CA GLY A 87 -2.75 -1.47 10.48
C GLY A 87 -3.40 -2.79 10.06
N ALA A 88 -2.61 -3.73 9.52
CA ALA A 88 -3.12 -5.02 9.05
C ALA A 88 -3.70 -5.86 10.19
N ILE A 89 -3.02 -5.95 11.35
CA ILE A 89 -3.53 -6.71 12.50
C ILE A 89 -4.75 -6.04 13.14
N HIS A 90 -4.82 -4.71 13.12
CA HIS A 90 -6.01 -4.01 13.61
C HIS A 90 -7.25 -4.34 12.78
N LEU A 91 -7.11 -4.43 11.46
CA LEU A 91 -8.23 -4.81 10.56
C LEU A 91 -8.51 -6.31 10.57
N TYR A 92 -7.44 -7.12 10.63
CA TYR A 92 -7.50 -8.57 10.58
C TYR A 92 -6.61 -9.16 11.69
N PRO A 93 -7.17 -9.40 12.90
CA PRO A 93 -6.40 -9.81 14.09
C PRO A 93 -5.54 -11.06 13.92
N GLN A 94 -5.93 -11.94 13.00
CA GLN A 94 -5.23 -13.20 12.73
C GLN A 94 -4.08 -13.07 11.71
N THR A 95 -3.86 -11.89 11.12
CA THR A 95 -2.80 -11.65 10.11
C THR A 95 -1.46 -12.26 10.52
N LYS A 96 -0.91 -13.15 9.68
CA LYS A 96 0.43 -13.74 9.87
C LYS A 96 1.41 -13.32 8.79
N THR A 97 0.93 -13.05 7.59
CA THR A 97 1.74 -12.63 6.45
C THR A 97 1.12 -11.40 5.80
N ILE A 98 1.93 -10.38 5.54
CA ILE A 98 1.48 -9.16 4.85
C ILE A 98 2.21 -9.07 3.52
N LEU A 99 1.47 -8.76 2.46
CA LEU A 99 2.01 -8.40 1.16
C LEU A 99 1.57 -6.97 0.83
N ASP A 100 2.52 -6.05 0.87
CA ASP A 100 2.34 -4.65 0.47
C ASP A 100 2.87 -4.46 -0.94
N ILE A 101 2.00 -4.09 -1.87
CA ILE A 101 2.39 -3.78 -3.25
C ILE A 101 2.08 -2.31 -3.55
N GLY A 102 3.12 -1.49 -3.44
CA GLY A 102 3.08 -0.07 -3.72
C GLY A 102 3.46 0.28 -5.17
N GLY A 103 3.57 1.59 -5.43
CA GLY A 103 3.97 2.10 -6.75
C GLY A 103 5.41 1.75 -7.12
N GLN A 104 6.36 1.91 -6.20
CA GLN A 104 7.80 1.70 -6.46
C GLN A 104 8.41 0.51 -5.71
N THR A 105 7.70 -0.07 -4.75
CA THR A 105 8.23 -1.16 -3.92
C THR A 105 7.18 -2.24 -3.71
N MET A 106 7.65 -3.47 -3.56
CA MET A 106 6.84 -4.60 -3.10
C MET A 106 7.50 -5.22 -1.86
N LYS A 107 6.73 -5.48 -0.82
CA LYS A 107 7.21 -6.00 0.46
C LYS A 107 6.38 -7.19 0.88
N ALA A 108 7.05 -8.24 1.33
CA ALA A 108 6.40 -9.32 2.03
C ALA A 108 6.98 -9.39 3.44
N SER A 109 6.14 -9.51 4.46
CA SER A 109 6.57 -9.66 5.85
C SER A 109 5.74 -10.71 6.58
N ARG A 110 6.37 -11.37 7.55
CA ARG A 110 5.68 -12.19 8.56
C ARG A 110 5.64 -11.44 9.86
N VAL A 111 4.50 -11.52 10.53
CA VAL A 111 4.25 -10.85 11.80
C VAL A 111 3.83 -11.86 12.87
N ASN A 112 4.11 -11.55 14.13
CA ASN A 112 3.60 -12.31 15.27
C ASN A 112 2.34 -11.63 15.86
N GLU A 113 1.72 -12.31 16.82
CA GLU A 113 0.50 -11.85 17.53
C GLU A 113 0.69 -10.50 18.26
N THR A 114 1.93 -10.09 18.53
CA THR A 114 2.25 -8.79 19.16
C THR A 114 2.51 -7.66 18.15
N CYS A 115 2.21 -7.92 16.87
CA CYS A 115 2.46 -7.06 15.70
C CYS A 115 3.94 -6.76 15.44
N GLN A 116 4.85 -7.64 15.85
CA GLN A 116 6.26 -7.51 15.51
C GLN A 116 6.55 -8.23 14.20
N VAL A 117 7.39 -7.60 13.36
CA VAL A 117 7.85 -8.17 12.10
C VAL A 117 8.97 -9.16 12.39
N ILE A 118 8.72 -10.45 12.15
CA ILE A 118 9.68 -11.54 12.40
C ILE A 118 10.69 -11.62 11.26
N THR A 119 10.20 -11.52 10.02
CA THR A 119 11.03 -11.59 8.83
C THR A 119 10.36 -10.82 7.70
N PHE A 120 11.16 -10.26 6.80
CA PHE A 120 10.65 -9.57 5.63
C PHE A 120 11.60 -9.72 4.43
N ARG A 121 11.04 -9.48 3.26
CA ARG A 121 11.77 -9.25 2.02
C ARG A 121 11.20 -8.03 1.33
N LEU A 122 12.09 -7.20 0.83
CA LEU A 122 11.81 -6.00 0.08
C LEU A 122 12.31 -6.19 -1.35
N ASN A 123 11.46 -5.87 -2.32
CA ASN A 123 11.86 -5.62 -3.69
C ASN A 123 11.69 -4.12 -3.97
N ASP A 124 12.79 -3.39 -3.95
CA ASP A 124 12.91 -1.95 -4.20
C ASP A 124 13.83 -1.60 -5.37
N LYS A 125 14.62 -2.57 -5.88
CA LYS A 125 15.55 -2.38 -6.99
C LYS A 125 14.92 -2.64 -8.37
N CYS A 126 13.76 -3.28 -8.44
CA CYS A 126 13.14 -3.69 -9.70
C CYS A 126 11.68 -3.25 -9.79
N ALA A 127 11.38 -2.39 -10.77
CA ALA A 127 10.05 -1.86 -11.04
C ALA A 127 9.05 -2.93 -11.56
N ALA A 128 9.52 -4.04 -12.14
CA ALA A 128 8.64 -5.03 -12.75
C ALA A 128 7.87 -5.91 -11.75
N GLY A 129 7.86 -5.55 -10.47
CA GLY A 129 7.01 -6.15 -9.44
C GLY A 129 6.13 -5.12 -8.73
N THR A 130 5.96 -3.92 -9.29
CA THR A 130 5.35 -2.78 -8.59
C THR A 130 4.37 -2.02 -9.49
N GLY A 131 3.62 -1.08 -8.92
CA GLY A 131 2.58 -0.34 -9.64
C GLY A 131 3.13 0.44 -10.84
N ALA A 132 4.36 0.94 -10.73
CA ALA A 132 5.06 1.64 -11.80
C ALA A 132 5.14 0.84 -13.11
N PHE A 133 5.24 -0.49 -13.04
CA PHE A 133 5.21 -1.34 -14.23
C PHE A 133 3.83 -1.33 -14.91
N LEU A 134 2.76 -1.41 -14.12
CA LEU A 134 1.38 -1.40 -14.64
C LEU A 134 1.02 -0.01 -15.19
N GLU A 135 1.43 1.06 -14.51
CA GLU A 135 1.25 2.43 -14.98
C GLU A 135 1.98 2.69 -16.31
N LYS A 136 3.20 2.17 -16.47
CA LYS A 136 3.93 2.26 -17.73
C LYS A 136 3.26 1.43 -18.83
N THR A 137 2.84 0.20 -18.52
CA THR A 137 2.14 -0.68 -19.47
C THR A 137 0.90 0.02 -20.03
N ALA A 138 0.03 0.56 -19.17
CA ALA A 138 -1.14 1.32 -19.59
C ALA A 138 -0.76 2.51 -20.49
N ARG A 139 0.26 3.28 -20.09
CA ARG A 139 0.74 4.43 -20.87
C ARG A 139 1.21 4.06 -22.27
N TYR A 140 1.94 2.95 -22.43
CA TYR A 140 2.41 2.51 -23.75
C TYR A 140 1.28 2.12 -24.69
N MET A 141 0.16 1.66 -24.13
CA MET A 141 -1.05 1.33 -24.87
C MET A 141 -1.97 2.54 -25.06
N GLY A 142 -1.61 3.73 -24.55
CA GLY A 142 -2.40 4.95 -24.67
C GLY A 142 -3.44 5.19 -23.57
N TYR A 143 -3.38 4.44 -22.46
CA TYR A 143 -4.36 4.50 -21.36
C TYR A 143 -3.79 5.16 -20.10
N GLY A 144 -4.69 5.75 -19.32
CA GLY A 144 -4.46 6.24 -17.96
C GLY A 144 -4.67 5.16 -16.89
N THR A 145 -4.16 5.43 -15.68
CA THR A 145 -4.25 4.47 -14.57
C THR A 145 -5.68 4.22 -14.07
N GLN A 146 -6.60 5.15 -14.33
CA GLN A 146 -8.02 5.05 -13.99
C GLN A 146 -8.75 4.06 -14.91
N GLU A 147 -8.22 3.80 -16.11
CA GLU A 147 -8.82 2.92 -17.11
C GLU A 147 -8.37 1.46 -16.94
N ILE A 148 -7.37 1.20 -16.08
CA ILE A 148 -6.80 -0.13 -15.88
C ILE A 148 -7.86 -1.13 -15.39
N GLU A 149 -8.75 -0.74 -14.46
CA GLU A 149 -9.77 -1.68 -13.97
C GLU A 149 -10.71 -2.11 -15.10
N SER A 150 -11.20 -1.15 -15.90
CA SER A 150 -12.07 -1.43 -17.04
C SER A 150 -11.39 -2.31 -18.09
N LEU A 151 -10.10 -2.11 -18.36
CA LEU A 151 -9.33 -3.01 -19.23
C LEU A 151 -9.29 -4.43 -18.67
N LEU A 152 -9.05 -4.59 -17.38
CA LEU A 152 -8.94 -5.90 -16.75
C LEU A 152 -10.25 -6.71 -16.79
N GLU A 153 -11.40 -6.03 -16.79
CA GLU A 153 -12.72 -6.66 -16.91
C GLU A 153 -13.04 -7.17 -18.34
N LEU A 154 -12.42 -6.58 -19.37
CA LEU A 154 -12.68 -6.90 -20.77
C LEU A 154 -11.82 -8.06 -21.30
N SER A 155 -10.73 -8.40 -20.60
CA SER A 155 -9.78 -9.43 -21.05
C SER A 155 -10.43 -10.80 -21.16
N LYS A 156 -10.09 -11.52 -22.24
CA LYS A 156 -10.61 -12.87 -22.54
C LYS A 156 -9.49 -13.89 -22.67
N SER A 157 -8.33 -13.48 -23.16
CA SER A 157 -7.22 -14.36 -23.51
C SER A 157 -5.89 -13.67 -23.17
N PRO A 158 -5.54 -13.54 -21.88
CA PRO A 158 -4.36 -12.80 -21.46
C PRO A 158 -3.08 -13.36 -22.08
N VAL A 159 -2.22 -12.46 -22.58
CA VAL A 159 -0.92 -12.86 -23.10
C VAL A 159 0.10 -13.04 -21.99
N SER A 160 1.07 -13.92 -22.20
CA SER A 160 2.19 -14.05 -21.26
C SER A 160 3.16 -12.89 -21.44
N ILE A 161 3.55 -12.26 -20.34
CA ILE A 161 4.58 -11.23 -20.28
C ILE A 161 5.66 -11.68 -19.30
N SER A 162 6.92 -11.68 -19.74
CA SER A 162 8.02 -12.14 -18.91
C SER A 162 8.18 -11.24 -17.68
N GLY A 163 8.21 -11.89 -16.52
CA GLY A 163 8.37 -11.21 -15.23
C GLY A 163 9.84 -11.04 -14.85
N VAL A 164 10.78 -10.96 -15.80
CA VAL A 164 12.22 -10.96 -15.49
C VAL A 164 12.73 -9.54 -15.21
N CYS A 165 12.52 -8.62 -16.14
CA CYS A 165 12.99 -7.22 -16.06
C CYS A 165 11.92 -6.27 -16.59
N ALA A 166 11.78 -5.08 -16.00
CA ALA A 166 10.81 -4.08 -16.47
C ALA A 166 11.09 -3.63 -17.90
N VAL A 167 12.35 -3.52 -18.29
CA VAL A 167 12.76 -3.11 -19.64
C VAL A 167 12.40 -4.18 -20.68
N PHE A 168 12.59 -5.46 -20.35
CA PHE A 168 12.23 -6.56 -21.25
C PHE A 168 10.72 -6.76 -21.32
N ALA A 169 10.02 -6.69 -20.18
CA ALA A 169 8.57 -6.73 -20.13
C ALA A 169 7.96 -5.57 -20.94
N GLU A 170 8.55 -4.38 -20.88
CA GLU A 170 8.18 -3.23 -21.72
C GLU A 170 8.35 -3.53 -23.22
N SER A 171 9.48 -4.13 -23.61
CA SER A 171 9.71 -4.51 -25.01
C SER A 171 8.69 -5.55 -25.50
N GLU A 172 8.31 -6.50 -24.64
CA GLU A 172 7.26 -7.49 -24.92
C GLU A 172 5.88 -6.86 -25.06
N VAL A 173 5.53 -5.91 -24.17
CA VAL A 173 4.28 -5.13 -24.26
C VAL A 173 4.19 -4.42 -25.60
N ILE A 174 5.25 -3.73 -26.02
CA ILE A 174 5.30 -3.02 -27.31
C ILE A 174 5.20 -4.01 -28.48
N SER A 175 5.88 -5.16 -28.39
CA SER A 175 5.79 -6.22 -29.41
C SER A 175 4.37 -6.74 -29.56
N HIS A 176 3.70 -7.12 -28.47
CA HIS A 176 2.32 -7.59 -28.47
C HIS A 176 1.37 -6.54 -29.05
N LEU A 177 1.54 -5.27 -28.67
CA LEU A 177 0.74 -4.17 -29.21
C LEU A 177 0.93 -4.03 -30.73
N SER A 178 2.17 -4.11 -31.23
CA SER A 178 2.46 -4.05 -32.67
C SER A 178 1.88 -5.24 -33.47
N GLN A 179 1.64 -6.37 -32.80
CA GLN A 179 1.03 -7.57 -33.38
C GLN A 179 -0.50 -7.53 -33.33
N GLY A 180 -1.08 -6.45 -32.79
CA GLY A 180 -2.52 -6.27 -32.69
C GLY A 180 -3.17 -7.03 -31.53
N VAL A 181 -2.40 -7.44 -30.52
CA VAL A 181 -2.97 -8.02 -29.30
C VAL A 181 -3.82 -6.96 -28.58
N PRO A 182 -5.04 -7.29 -28.13
CA PRO A 182 -5.90 -6.35 -27.41
C PRO A 182 -5.25 -5.82 -26.11
N PRO A 183 -5.34 -4.50 -25.82
CA PRO A 183 -4.75 -3.91 -24.61
C PRO A 183 -5.20 -4.56 -23.30
N GLU A 184 -6.46 -4.99 -23.21
CA GLU A 184 -7.02 -5.71 -22.07
C GLU A 184 -6.26 -7.02 -21.76
N ASP A 185 -5.90 -7.77 -22.79
CA ASP A 185 -5.19 -9.05 -22.67
C ASP A 185 -3.72 -8.84 -22.29
N ILE A 186 -3.10 -7.76 -22.79
CA ILE A 186 -1.76 -7.31 -22.36
C ILE A 186 -1.79 -6.88 -20.90
N MET A 187 -2.79 -6.08 -20.50
CA MET A 187 -2.91 -5.55 -19.14
C MET A 187 -3.11 -6.69 -18.12
N LEU A 188 -3.98 -7.65 -18.41
CA LEU A 188 -4.15 -8.82 -17.55
C LEU A 188 -2.88 -9.70 -17.53
N GLY A 189 -2.21 -9.88 -18.67
CA GLY A 189 -0.90 -10.52 -18.74
C GLY A 189 0.13 -9.91 -17.77
N SER A 190 0.17 -8.58 -17.71
CA SER A 190 1.04 -7.83 -16.80
C SER A 190 0.68 -8.04 -15.33
N ILE A 191 -0.61 -8.07 -14.98
CA ILE A 191 -1.08 -8.39 -13.62
C ILE A 191 -0.67 -9.82 -13.22
N LEU A 192 -0.83 -10.80 -14.10
CA LEU A 192 -0.46 -12.20 -13.83
C LEU A 192 1.06 -12.34 -13.67
N SER A 193 1.85 -11.60 -14.46
CA SER A 193 3.30 -11.55 -14.31
C SER A 193 3.71 -10.99 -12.94
N LEU A 194 3.09 -9.88 -12.52
CA LEU A 194 3.34 -9.26 -11.21
C LEU A 194 2.95 -10.22 -10.07
N THR A 195 1.79 -10.87 -10.18
CA THR A 195 1.25 -11.84 -9.21
C THR A 195 2.25 -12.96 -8.91
N LYS A 196 2.84 -13.57 -9.94
CA LYS A 196 3.85 -14.62 -9.78
C LYS A 196 5.04 -14.13 -8.95
N ARG A 197 5.48 -12.88 -9.14
CA ARG A 197 6.58 -12.28 -8.37
C ARG A 197 6.18 -12.00 -6.93
N SER A 198 4.96 -11.51 -6.71
CA SER A 198 4.43 -11.27 -5.37
C SER A 198 4.38 -12.55 -4.55
N VAL A 199 3.85 -13.63 -5.14
CA VAL A 199 3.82 -14.95 -4.49
C VAL A 199 5.21 -15.53 -4.29
N GLN A 200 6.13 -15.36 -5.25
CA GLN A 200 7.52 -15.77 -5.07
C GLN A 200 8.19 -15.03 -3.90
N LEU A 201 7.91 -13.73 -3.71
CA LEU A 201 8.45 -12.95 -2.59
C LEU A 201 7.93 -13.47 -1.24
N MET A 202 6.63 -13.78 -1.16
CA MET A 202 6.02 -14.39 0.03
C MET A 202 6.59 -15.78 0.33
N LYS A 203 6.83 -16.61 -0.70
CA LYS A 203 7.47 -17.93 -0.52
C LYS A 203 8.88 -17.80 0.07
N ARG A 204 9.66 -16.78 -0.31
CA ARG A 204 11.03 -16.56 0.22
C ARG A 204 11.08 -16.24 1.71
N ILE A 205 10.02 -15.67 2.28
CA ILE A 205 9.91 -15.45 3.73
C ILE A 205 9.22 -16.61 4.46
N LYS A 206 8.90 -17.70 3.75
CA LYS A 206 8.09 -18.81 4.26
C LYS A 206 6.75 -18.31 4.80
N GLY A 207 6.08 -17.43 4.05
CA GLY A 207 4.78 -16.86 4.42
C GLY A 207 3.73 -17.95 4.65
N THR A 208 2.93 -17.79 5.69
CA THR A 208 1.86 -18.71 6.10
C THR A 208 0.48 -18.08 5.89
N PRO A 209 -0.60 -18.88 5.77
CA PRO A 209 -1.99 -18.39 5.68
C PRO A 209 -2.36 -17.40 6.79
N GLU A 210 -3.48 -16.69 6.60
CA GLU A 210 -3.73 -15.34 7.15
C GLU A 210 -2.92 -14.27 6.41
N TYR A 211 -3.00 -14.33 5.09
CA TYR A 211 -2.38 -13.37 4.17
C TYR A 211 -3.22 -12.09 4.12
N THR A 212 -2.64 -10.95 4.45
CA THR A 212 -3.28 -9.64 4.32
C THR A 212 -2.60 -8.84 3.22
N LEU A 213 -3.37 -8.49 2.19
CA LEU A 213 -2.88 -7.75 1.02
C LEU A 213 -3.20 -6.27 1.17
N ILE A 214 -2.18 -5.42 1.00
CA ILE A 214 -2.31 -3.97 1.12
C ILE A 214 -1.56 -3.25 -0.01
N GLY A 215 -1.76 -1.94 -0.12
CA GLY A 215 -1.00 -1.08 -1.02
C GLY A 215 -1.79 -0.64 -2.26
N GLY A 216 -1.16 0.23 -3.06
CA GLY A 216 -1.80 0.98 -4.13
C GLY A 216 -2.41 0.11 -5.24
N ILE A 217 -1.75 -0.99 -5.59
CA ILE A 217 -2.18 -1.86 -6.71
C ILE A 217 -3.47 -2.61 -6.36
N LEU A 218 -3.73 -2.83 -5.06
CA LEU A 218 -4.88 -3.57 -4.57
C LEU A 218 -6.19 -2.80 -4.75
N ARG A 219 -6.15 -1.55 -5.24
CA ARG A 219 -7.32 -0.83 -5.76
C ARG A 219 -7.95 -1.50 -6.99
N TRP A 220 -7.18 -2.32 -7.70
CA TRP A 220 -7.65 -3.11 -8.84
C TRP A 220 -8.04 -4.50 -8.35
N LYS A 221 -9.34 -4.83 -8.36
CA LYS A 221 -9.86 -6.05 -7.73
C LYS A 221 -9.23 -7.29 -8.33
N ARG A 222 -8.96 -7.26 -9.63
CA ARG A 222 -8.33 -8.38 -10.36
C ARG A 222 -6.95 -8.74 -9.80
N MET A 223 -6.18 -7.79 -9.28
CA MET A 223 -4.87 -8.09 -8.68
C MET A 223 -5.01 -9.01 -7.46
N ALA A 224 -5.96 -8.71 -6.59
CA ALA A 224 -6.15 -9.48 -5.37
C ALA A 224 -6.69 -10.90 -5.69
N LEU A 225 -7.61 -11.01 -6.65
CA LEU A 225 -8.09 -12.29 -7.16
C LEU A 225 -6.98 -13.14 -7.75
N ALA A 226 -6.10 -12.54 -8.58
CA ALA A 226 -4.97 -13.26 -9.15
C ALA A 226 -4.01 -13.80 -8.07
N ILE A 227 -3.73 -13.02 -7.02
CA ILE A 227 -2.92 -13.49 -5.88
C ILE A 227 -3.61 -14.64 -5.15
N GLN A 228 -4.93 -14.55 -4.92
CA GLN A 228 -5.70 -15.60 -4.27
C GLN A 228 -5.67 -16.91 -5.09
N GLU A 229 -5.85 -16.83 -6.40
CA GLU A 229 -5.77 -17.94 -7.35
C GLU A 229 -4.37 -18.61 -7.34
N GLU A 230 -3.30 -17.81 -7.37
CA GLU A 230 -1.91 -18.29 -7.37
C GLU A 230 -1.52 -18.91 -6.02
N LEU A 231 -2.04 -18.38 -4.90
CA LEU A 231 -1.81 -18.93 -3.56
C LEU A 231 -2.65 -20.18 -3.29
N LYS A 232 -3.81 -20.33 -3.95
CA LYS A 232 -4.83 -21.36 -3.62
C LYS A 232 -5.26 -21.30 -2.15
N GLN A 233 -5.38 -20.10 -1.61
CA GLN A 233 -5.73 -19.80 -0.22
C GLN A 233 -6.56 -18.53 -0.19
N GLU A 234 -7.40 -18.36 0.83
CA GLU A 234 -8.07 -17.09 1.07
C GLU A 234 -7.06 -15.99 1.46
N VAL A 235 -7.44 -14.75 1.15
CA VAL A 235 -6.65 -13.57 1.45
C VAL A 235 -7.55 -12.49 2.08
N ASN A 236 -7.03 -11.81 3.09
CA ASN A 236 -7.65 -10.64 3.68
C ASN A 236 -7.33 -9.42 2.81
N ILE A 237 -8.35 -8.70 2.38
CA ILE A 237 -8.23 -7.48 1.59
C ILE A 237 -9.06 -6.40 2.27
N PRO A 238 -8.43 -5.35 2.83
CA PRO A 238 -9.14 -4.21 3.38
C PRO A 238 -10.13 -3.62 2.38
N ASP A 239 -11.13 -2.89 2.90
CA ASP A 239 -12.06 -2.12 2.07
C ASP A 239 -11.29 -1.30 0.99
N PRO A 240 -11.78 -1.25 -0.27
CA PRO A 240 -11.14 -0.50 -1.35
C PRO A 240 -10.80 0.96 -0.98
N GLU A 241 -11.60 1.58 -0.13
CA GLU A 241 -11.39 2.93 0.36
C GLU A 241 -10.25 3.06 1.38
N LEU A 242 -9.81 1.95 1.97
CA LEU A 242 -8.85 1.88 3.07
C LEU A 242 -7.57 1.11 2.73
N VAL A 243 -7.58 0.23 1.71
CA VAL A 243 -6.45 -0.64 1.36
C VAL A 243 -5.13 0.09 1.11
N GLN A 244 -5.19 1.34 0.67
CA GLN A 244 -4.03 2.21 0.43
C GLN A 244 -3.59 3.03 1.65
N PHE A 245 -4.40 3.03 2.71
CA PHE A 245 -4.21 3.81 3.94
C PHE A 245 -3.72 2.97 5.12
N VAL A 246 -3.62 1.65 4.97
CA VAL A 246 -3.27 0.73 6.08
C VAL A 246 -2.00 1.14 6.85
N PRO A 247 -0.89 1.56 6.20
CA PRO A 247 0.27 2.04 6.94
C PRO A 247 -0.02 3.31 7.74
N ALA A 248 -0.72 4.30 7.17
CA ALA A 248 -1.11 5.52 7.86
C ALA A 248 -2.07 5.22 9.04
N LEU A 249 -3.02 4.31 8.85
CA LEU A 249 -3.90 3.82 9.92
C LEU A 249 -3.08 3.18 11.05
N GLY A 250 -2.11 2.32 10.71
CA GLY A 250 -1.21 1.71 11.69
C GLY A 250 -0.40 2.72 12.50
N CYS A 251 0.01 3.84 11.89
CA CYS A 251 0.62 4.97 12.58
C CYS A 251 -0.34 5.61 13.59
N ALA A 252 -1.57 5.93 13.19
CA ALA A 252 -2.56 6.56 14.08
C ALA A 252 -2.91 5.65 15.27
N ILE A 253 -3.12 4.34 15.03
CA ILE A 253 -3.34 3.35 16.09
C ILE A 253 -2.16 3.30 17.06
N LEU A 254 -0.95 3.30 16.53
CA LEU A 254 0.25 3.31 17.38
C LEU A 254 0.35 4.60 18.20
N GLY A 255 -0.13 5.74 17.67
CA GLY A 255 -0.27 6.98 18.41
C GLY A 255 -1.15 6.81 19.65
N TRP A 256 -2.33 6.19 19.50
CA TRP A 256 -3.22 5.88 20.63
C TRP A 256 -2.53 5.01 21.69
N ILE A 257 -1.84 3.95 21.25
CA ILE A 257 -1.10 3.06 22.15
C ILE A 257 0.00 3.83 22.91
N ARG A 258 0.63 4.83 22.29
CA ARG A 258 1.64 5.68 22.94
C ARG A 258 1.01 6.60 23.97
N LEU A 259 -0.09 7.27 23.65
CA LEU A 259 -0.82 8.14 24.58
C LEU A 259 -1.29 7.37 25.81
N GLU A 260 -1.89 6.19 25.64
CA GLU A 260 -2.33 5.35 26.77
C GLU A 260 -1.16 4.95 27.69
N LYS A 261 0.02 4.71 27.13
CA LYS A 261 1.22 4.38 27.92
C LYS A 261 1.82 5.59 28.63
N LEU A 262 1.72 6.78 28.04
CA LEU A 262 2.17 8.02 28.65
C LEU A 262 1.24 8.44 29.79
N GLY A 263 -0.08 8.38 29.59
CA GLY A 263 -1.08 8.65 30.62
C GLY A 263 -0.95 7.74 31.84
N LYS A 264 -0.67 6.44 31.63
CA LYS A 264 -0.42 5.47 32.72
C LYS A 264 0.89 5.69 33.49
N LYS A 265 1.83 6.49 32.97
CA LYS A 265 3.08 6.82 33.69
C LYS A 265 2.98 8.10 34.52
N SER A 266 1.96 8.91 34.26
CA SER A 266 1.71 10.18 34.94
C SER A 266 0.66 10.07 36.05
N ALA A 267 0.06 8.90 36.24
CA ALA A 267 -0.89 8.55 37.30
C ALA A 267 -0.23 7.56 38.27
#